data_AF-A0A382LT05-F1
#
_entry.id   AF-A0A382LT05-F1
#
_cell.length_a   1.000
_cell.length_b   1.000
_cell.length_c   1.000
_cell.angle_alpha   90.00
_cell.angle_beta   90.00
_cell.angle_gamma   90.00
#
_symmetry.space_group_name_H-M   'P 1'
#
loop_
_entity.id
_entity.type
_entity.pdbx_description
1 polymer ?
#
loop_
_entity_poly.entity_id
_entity_poly.type
_entity_poly.pdbx_seq_one_letter_code
_entity_poly.pdbx_strand_id
1 'polypeptide(L)'
;VALFRGSPQERRRFFNRIQSILDPSFFRILQEYARTLAQKNALLKQHESQKLDLWNRLLSRHALMIVRQRRRFMQSVSQHVQRIFVEISGRDEHLKLHYLPSIAAEEENEEAFTQELESMSQQEIQAGHSLLGPHRDDFQLSLDQRLDRNFFSQGEFR
;
A
#
# COMPACT_ATOMS: atom_id res chain seq x y z
N VAL A 1 8.34 15.14 12.81
CA VAL A 1 7.33 15.15 11.72
C VAL A 1 6.35 14.04 11.99
N ALA A 2 5.06 14.34 12.13
CA ALA A 2 4.03 13.33 12.43
C ALA A 2 3.73 12.48 11.18
N LEU A 3 4.09 11.20 11.20
CA LEU A 3 3.95 10.25 10.09
C LEU A 3 2.58 10.31 9.39
N PHE A 4 1.50 10.39 10.17
CA PHE A 4 0.12 10.37 9.66
C PHE A 4 -0.38 11.71 9.12
N ARG A 5 0.36 12.81 9.35
CA ARG A 5 0.14 14.09 8.67
C ARG A 5 0.85 14.19 7.32
N GLY A 6 1.77 13.26 7.04
CA GLY A 6 2.48 13.20 5.77
C GLY A 6 1.58 12.83 4.58
N SER A 7 2.18 12.81 3.40
CA SER A 7 1.59 12.26 2.18
C SER A 7 1.49 10.72 2.25
N PRO A 8 0.62 10.09 1.44
CA PRO A 8 0.60 8.63 1.27
C PRO A 8 1.99 8.06 0.93
N GLN A 9 2.80 8.80 0.17
CA GLN A 9 4.15 8.39 -0.20
C GLN A 9 5.08 8.28 1.03
N GLU A 10 5.03 9.25 1.95
CA GLU A 10 5.83 9.23 3.17
C GLU A 10 5.42 8.07 4.07
N ARG A 11 4.11 7.83 4.22
CA ARG A 11 3.59 6.67 4.96
C ARG A 11 4.04 5.34 4.35
N ARG A 12 3.90 5.19 3.04
CA ARG A 12 4.40 3.99 2.33
C ARG A 12 5.90 3.80 2.53
N ARG A 13 6.71 4.86 2.43
CA ARG A 13 8.17 4.77 2.65
C ARG A 13 8.50 4.33 4.07
N PHE A 14 7.82 4.88 5.07
CA PHE A 14 8.00 4.47 6.46
C PHE A 14 7.67 2.99 6.65
N PHE A 15 6.48 2.55 6.24
CA PHE A 15 6.07 1.16 6.44
C PHE A 15 6.90 0.18 5.62
N ASN A 16 7.28 0.53 4.39
CA ASN A 16 8.21 -0.28 3.60
C ASN A 16 9.54 -0.46 4.34
N ARG A 17 10.09 0.61 4.92
CA ARG A 17 11.34 0.54 5.68
C ARG A 17 11.21 -0.38 6.90
N ILE A 18 10.17 -0.21 7.71
CA ILE A 18 9.96 -1.04 8.90
C ILE A 18 9.76 -2.51 8.51
N GLN A 19 8.92 -2.78 7.51
CA GLN A 19 8.69 -4.15 7.03
C GLN A 19 9.98 -4.77 6.47
N SER A 20 10.78 -4.03 5.70
CA SER A 20 12.05 -4.53 5.17
C SER A 20 13.11 -4.81 6.24
N ILE A 21 13.07 -4.10 7.37
CA ILE A 21 13.94 -4.38 8.53
C ILE A 21 13.54 -5.70 9.19
N LEU A 22 12.24 -5.95 9.31
CA LEU A 22 11.70 -7.15 9.97
C LEU A 22 11.72 -8.40 9.07
N ASP A 23 11.54 -8.22 7.77
CA ASP A 23 11.54 -9.28 6.77
C ASP A 23 12.39 -8.87 5.55
N PRO A 24 13.65 -9.35 5.45
CA PRO A 24 14.51 -9.09 4.30
C PRO A 24 13.94 -9.61 2.97
N SER A 25 13.06 -10.62 2.99
CA SER A 25 12.43 -11.13 1.77
C SER A 25 11.45 -10.11 1.18
N PHE A 26 10.78 -9.32 2.03
CA PHE A 26 9.91 -8.24 1.60
C PHE A 26 10.65 -7.18 0.80
N PHE A 27 11.89 -6.85 1.21
CA PHE A 27 12.72 -5.91 0.47
C PHE A 27 13.00 -6.39 -0.97
N ARG A 28 13.31 -7.68 -1.14
CA ARG A 28 13.51 -8.27 -2.48
C ARG A 28 12.25 -8.17 -3.33
N ILE A 29 11.08 -8.47 -2.77
CA ILE A 29 9.80 -8.37 -3.47
C ILE A 29 9.53 -6.91 -3.89
N LEU A 30 9.81 -5.93 -3.02
CA LEU A 30 9.69 -4.51 -3.37
C LEU A 30 10.63 -4.11 -4.53
N GLN A 31 11.85 -4.64 -4.56
CA GLN A 31 12.79 -4.37 -5.65
C GLN A 31 12.31 -4.95 -6.98
N GLU A 32 11.86 -6.21 -7.01
CA GLU A 32 11.33 -6.82 -8.23
C GLU A 32 10.04 -6.13 -8.71
N TYR A 33 9.16 -5.76 -7.77
CA TYR A 33 7.98 -4.96 -8.08
C TYR A 33 8.36 -3.62 -8.72
N ALA A 34 9.33 -2.90 -8.15
CA ALA A 34 9.76 -1.60 -8.65
C ALA A 34 10.39 -1.69 -10.05
N ARG A 35 11.20 -2.72 -10.32
CA ARG A 35 11.78 -2.98 -11.64
C ARG A 35 10.71 -3.27 -12.68
N THR A 36 9.79 -4.18 -12.36
CA THR A 36 8.66 -4.55 -13.22
C THR A 36 7.77 -3.34 -13.51
N LEU A 37 7.46 -2.54 -12.49
CA LEU A 37 6.69 -1.31 -12.64
C LEU A 37 7.39 -0.29 -13.54
N ALA A 38 8.71 -0.15 -13.41
CA ALA A 38 9.49 0.76 -14.25
C ALA A 38 9.45 0.35 -15.73
N GLN A 39 9.52 -0.96 -16.01
CA GLN A 39 9.42 -1.51 -17.36
C GLN A 39 8.02 -1.31 -17.95
N LYS A 40 6.96 -1.59 -17.19
CA LYS A 40 5.57 -1.29 -17.60
C LYS A 40 5.39 0.21 -17.91
N ASN A 41 5.86 1.09 -17.01
CA ASN A 41 5.77 2.53 -17.19
C ASN A 41 6.55 3.04 -18.40
N ALA A 42 7.67 2.40 -18.77
CA ALA A 42 8.40 2.75 -19.98
C ALA A 42 7.58 2.47 -21.24
N LEU A 43 6.87 1.34 -21.30
CA LEU A 43 5.99 0.99 -22.41
C LEU A 43 4.76 1.90 -22.51
N LEU A 44 4.15 2.22 -21.37
CA LEU A 44 3.01 3.15 -21.32
C LEU A 44 3.38 4.52 -21.87
N LYS A 45 4.57 5.03 -21.57
CA LYS A 45 5.09 6.29 -22.14
C LYS A 45 5.32 6.25 -23.65
N GLN A 46 5.61 5.07 -24.19
CA GLN A 46 5.79 4.85 -25.62
C GLN A 46 4.47 4.52 -26.34
N HIS A 47 3.35 4.49 -25.60
CA HIS A 47 2.04 4.03 -26.08
C HIS A 47 2.10 2.62 -26.72
N GLU A 48 3.03 1.77 -26.28
CA GLU A 48 3.16 0.38 -26.76
C GLU A 48 2.25 -0.56 -25.97
N SER A 49 1.06 -0.83 -26.51
CA SER A 49 0.04 -1.64 -25.83
C SER A 49 0.24 -3.15 -25.97
N GLN A 50 0.90 -3.61 -27.03
CA GLN A 50 0.98 -5.04 -27.40
C GLN A 50 1.64 -5.93 -26.34
N LYS A 51 2.45 -5.36 -25.44
CA LYS A 51 3.16 -6.11 -24.39
C LYS A 51 2.55 -5.92 -22.99
N LEU A 52 1.53 -5.07 -22.83
CA LEU A 52 1.03 -4.70 -21.50
C LEU A 52 0.49 -5.90 -20.71
N ASP A 53 -0.18 -6.85 -21.35
CA ASP A 53 -0.73 -8.05 -20.68
C ASP A 53 0.34 -8.92 -20.02
N LEU A 54 1.52 -9.02 -20.63
CA LEU A 54 2.65 -9.71 -20.02
C LEU A 54 3.11 -8.99 -18.75
N TRP A 55 3.24 -7.67 -18.82
CA TRP A 55 3.67 -6.86 -17.69
C TRP A 55 2.62 -6.78 -16.58
N ASN A 56 1.33 -6.80 -16.91
CA ASN A 56 0.25 -6.90 -15.94
C ASN A 56 0.35 -8.19 -15.14
N ARG A 57 0.58 -9.34 -15.80
CA ARG A 57 0.81 -10.64 -15.13
C ARG A 57 2.07 -10.67 -14.27
N LEU A 58 3.18 -10.11 -14.75
CA LEU A 58 4.41 -10.04 -13.94
C LEU A 58 4.24 -9.11 -12.72
N LEU A 59 3.55 -7.98 -12.91
CA LEU A 59 3.30 -7.02 -11.85
C LEU A 59 2.31 -7.56 -10.81
N SER A 60 1.27 -8.30 -11.23
CA SER A 60 0.25 -8.88 -10.35
C SER A 60 0.85 -9.86 -9.34
N ARG A 61 1.78 -10.72 -9.76
CA ARG A 61 2.53 -11.64 -8.89
C ARG A 61 3.16 -10.92 -7.70
N HIS A 62 3.98 -9.92 -8.00
CA HIS A 62 4.68 -9.16 -6.96
C HIS A 62 3.71 -8.27 -6.16
N ALA A 63 2.69 -7.71 -6.81
CA ALA A 63 1.66 -6.92 -6.14
C ALA A 63 0.92 -7.74 -5.09
N LEU A 64 0.48 -8.94 -5.44
CA LEU A 64 -0.23 -9.85 -4.55
C LEU A 64 0.61 -10.22 -3.33
N MET A 65 1.90 -10.52 -3.53
CA MET A 65 2.83 -10.79 -2.43
C MET A 65 2.94 -9.60 -1.47
N ILE A 66 3.09 -8.38 -2.00
CA ILE A 66 3.19 -7.17 -1.19
C ILE A 66 1.90 -6.91 -0.42
N VAL A 67 0.74 -7.00 -1.08
CA VAL A 67 -0.57 -6.77 -0.47
C VAL A 67 -0.82 -7.75 0.67
N ARG A 68 -0.54 -9.04 0.47
CA ARG A 68 -0.66 -10.07 1.51
C ARG A 68 0.23 -9.79 2.72
N GLN A 69 1.50 -9.45 2.49
CA GLN A 69 2.42 -9.14 3.58
C GLN A 69 2.02 -7.86 4.32
N ARG A 70 1.56 -6.82 3.60
CA ARG A 70 1.05 -5.58 4.21
C ARG A 70 -0.20 -5.80 5.05
N ARG A 71 -1.16 -6.61 4.58
CA ARG A 71 -2.35 -6.97 5.38
C ARG A 71 -1.97 -7.65 6.69
N ARG A 72 -1.14 -8.69 6.63
CA ARG A 72 -0.68 -9.42 7.84
C ARG A 72 0.09 -8.53 8.80
N PHE A 73 1.02 -7.74 8.26
CA PHE A 73 1.81 -6.80 9.05
C PHE A 73 0.91 -5.75 9.72
N MET A 74 -0.03 -5.16 8.98
CA MET A 74 -0.88 -4.12 9.53
C MET A 74 -1.85 -4.65 10.60
N GLN A 75 -2.34 -5.88 10.43
CA GLN A 75 -3.15 -6.55 11.45
C GLN A 75 -2.38 -6.69 12.78
N SER A 76 -1.12 -7.14 12.72
CA SER A 76 -0.26 -7.26 13.90
C SER A 76 0.05 -5.89 14.51
N VAL A 77 0.53 -4.94 13.71
CA VAL A 77 0.92 -3.61 14.20
C VAL A 77 -0.27 -2.88 14.81
N SER A 78 -1.46 -2.94 14.22
CA SER A 78 -2.65 -2.30 14.78
C SER A 78 -2.99 -2.81 16.18
N GLN A 79 -2.80 -4.10 16.46
CA GLN A 79 -3.03 -4.66 17.80
C GLN A 79 -2.01 -4.13 18.81
N HIS A 80 -0.74 -4.00 18.41
CA HIS A 80 0.28 -3.44 19.30
C HIS A 80 0.07 -1.96 19.56
N VAL A 81 -0.28 -1.18 18.53
CA VAL A 81 -0.53 0.25 18.63
C VAL A 81 -1.73 0.56 19.53
N GLN A 82 -2.83 -0.20 19.43
CA GLN A 82 -3.97 -0.03 20.34
C GLN A 82 -3.57 -0.23 21.80
N ARG A 83 -2.83 -1.30 22.10
CA ARG A 83 -2.41 -1.60 23.48
C ARG A 83 -1.55 -0.49 24.06
N ILE A 84 -0.55 -0.04 23.30
CA ILE A 84 0.36 1.04 23.70
C ILE A 84 -0.41 2.35 23.90
N PHE A 85 -1.39 2.64 23.02
CA PHE A 85 -2.22 3.83 23.15
C PHE A 85 -2.99 3.85 24.48
N VAL A 86 -3.63 2.75 24.87
CA VAL A 86 -4.34 2.64 26.16
C VAL A 86 -3.37 2.78 27.33
N GLU A 87 -2.22 2.09 27.27
CA GLU A 87 -1.20 2.13 28.33
C GLU A 87 -0.64 3.53 28.59
N ILE A 88 -0.43 4.32 27.53
CA ILE A 88 0.16 5.66 27.64
C ILE A 88 -0.90 6.72 27.93
N SER A 89 -2.06 6.66 27.28
CA SER A 89 -3.06 7.72 27.36
C SER A 89 -4.09 7.52 28.47
N GLY A 90 -4.30 6.29 28.93
CA GLY A 90 -5.39 5.93 29.84
C GLY A 90 -6.80 6.06 29.21
N ARG A 91 -6.89 6.32 27.91
CA ARG A 91 -8.16 6.46 27.17
C ARG A 91 -8.65 5.11 26.69
N ASP A 92 -9.97 4.96 26.61
CA ASP A 92 -10.67 3.75 26.19
C ASP A 92 -11.02 3.72 24.68
N GLU A 93 -10.76 4.81 23.97
CA GLU A 93 -10.99 4.90 22.52
C GLU A 93 -10.14 3.87 21.74
N HIS A 94 -10.67 3.49 20.59
CA HIS A 94 -10.09 2.47 19.74
C HIS A 94 -9.27 3.08 18.59
N LEU A 95 -7.96 3.14 18.82
CA LEU A 95 -6.95 3.47 17.83
C LEU A 95 -6.67 2.28 16.90
N LYS A 96 -6.96 2.45 15.62
CA LYS A 96 -6.78 1.41 14.60
C LYS A 96 -5.99 1.91 13.42
N LEU A 97 -5.06 1.07 12.97
CA LEU A 97 -4.35 1.29 11.72
C LEU A 97 -5.01 0.50 10.60
N HIS A 98 -5.18 1.17 9.47
CA HIS A 98 -5.81 0.63 8.26
C HIS A 98 -4.80 0.61 7.13
N TYR A 99 -4.78 -0.51 6.41
CA TYR A 99 -4.10 -0.60 5.13
C TYR A 99 -5.14 -0.53 4.02
N LEU A 100 -4.92 0.39 3.09
CA LEU A 100 -5.81 0.69 1.97
C LEU A 100 -5.10 0.30 0.66
N PRO A 101 -5.27 -0.95 0.18
CA PRO A 101 -4.74 -1.34 -1.11
C PRO A 101 -5.48 -0.57 -2.21
N SER A 102 -4.75 -0.16 -3.23
CA SER A 102 -5.33 0.44 -4.43
C SER A 102 -6.04 -0.58 -5.32
N ILE A 103 -5.58 -1.84 -5.31
CA ILE A 103 -6.23 -2.96 -6.00
C ILE A 103 -7.30 -3.53 -5.08
N ALA A 104 -8.55 -3.49 -5.54
CA ALA A 104 -9.73 -3.97 -4.81
C ALA A 104 -10.26 -5.27 -5.42
N ALA A 105 -9.38 -6.25 -5.64
CA ALA A 105 -9.77 -7.57 -6.13
C ALA A 105 -10.62 -8.33 -5.11
N GLU A 106 -11.68 -8.99 -5.57
CA GLU A 106 -12.55 -9.84 -4.75
C GLU A 106 -11.77 -11.01 -4.13
N GLU A 107 -10.87 -11.60 -4.93
CA GLU A 107 -9.99 -12.68 -4.50
C GLU A 107 -8.52 -12.23 -4.44
N GLU A 108 -7.82 -12.70 -3.41
CA GLU A 108 -6.38 -12.52 -3.32
C GLU A 108 -5.62 -13.58 -4.13
N ASN A 109 -5.84 -13.64 -5.44
CA ASN A 109 -5.11 -14.54 -6.33
C ASN A 109 -4.48 -13.77 -7.52
N GLU A 110 -3.57 -14.41 -8.24
CA GLU A 110 -2.84 -13.75 -9.34
C GLU A 110 -3.75 -13.33 -10.48
N GLU A 111 -4.78 -14.13 -10.77
CA GLU A 111 -5.73 -13.89 -11.87
C GLU A 111 -6.60 -12.66 -11.57
N ALA A 112 -7.22 -12.58 -10.41
CA ALA A 112 -8.04 -11.45 -9.99
C ALA A 112 -7.21 -10.14 -9.94
N PHE A 113 -5.97 -10.20 -9.47
CA PHE A 113 -5.07 -9.04 -9.50
C PHE A 113 -4.70 -8.64 -10.93
N THR A 114 -4.52 -9.61 -11.82
CA THR A 114 -4.21 -9.35 -13.23
C THR A 114 -5.41 -8.66 -13.90
N GLN A 115 -6.63 -9.15 -13.66
CA GLN A 115 -7.86 -8.56 -14.19
C GLN A 115 -8.04 -7.10 -13.74
N GLU A 116 -7.78 -6.80 -12.46
CA GLU A 116 -7.82 -5.42 -11.94
C GLU A 116 -6.78 -4.51 -12.62
N LEU A 117 -5.57 -5.02 -12.90
CA LEU A 117 -4.56 -4.24 -13.62
C LEU A 117 -4.91 -4.06 -15.10
N GLU A 118 -5.49 -5.08 -15.73
CA GLU A 118 -5.89 -5.07 -17.14
C GLU A 118 -7.06 -4.11 -17.38
N SER A 119 -8.02 -4.04 -16.46
CA SER A 119 -9.18 -3.14 -16.55
C SER A 119 -8.78 -1.66 -16.66
N MET A 120 -7.61 -1.30 -16.12
CA MET A 120 -7.06 0.06 -16.15
C MET A 120 -6.19 0.37 -17.37
N SER A 121 -5.92 -0.60 -18.24
CA SER A 121 -4.89 -0.47 -19.29
C SER A 121 -5.10 0.75 -20.19
N GLN A 122 -6.34 1.03 -20.60
CA GLN A 122 -6.64 2.19 -21.45
C GLN A 122 -6.36 3.51 -20.75
N GLN A 123 -6.73 3.64 -19.48
CA GLN A 123 -6.47 4.85 -18.69
C GLN A 123 -4.97 5.00 -18.41
N GLU A 124 -4.26 3.89 -18.16
CA GLU A 124 -2.81 3.90 -17.96
C GLU A 124 -2.05 4.29 -19.23
N ILE A 125 -2.51 3.87 -20.41
CA ILE A 125 -1.93 4.29 -21.70
C ILE A 125 -2.09 5.80 -21.89
N GLN A 126 -3.28 6.34 -21.59
CA GLN A 126 -3.54 7.79 -21.68
C GLN A 126 -2.71 8.58 -20.65
N ALA A 127 -2.57 8.05 -19.43
CA ALA A 127 -1.79 8.68 -18.37
C ALA A 127 -0.26 8.53 -18.56
N GLY A 128 0.18 7.57 -19.39
CA GLY A 128 1.59 7.24 -19.61
C GLY A 128 2.27 6.59 -18.40
N HIS A 129 1.51 6.07 -17.43
CA HIS A 129 2.04 5.43 -16.22
C HIS A 129 0.96 4.62 -15.49
N SER A 130 1.38 3.65 -14.67
CA SER A 130 0.47 2.79 -13.93
C SER A 130 -0.33 3.55 -12.87
N LEU A 131 -1.61 3.20 -12.78
CA LEU A 131 -2.59 3.85 -11.90
C LEU A 131 -2.99 2.96 -10.72
N LEU A 132 -2.75 1.65 -10.80
CA LEU A 132 -3.03 0.69 -9.73
C LEU A 132 -1.81 -0.11 -9.27
N GLY A 133 -1.83 -0.50 -7.99
CA GLY A 133 -0.89 -1.41 -7.37
C GLY A 133 -0.18 -0.85 -6.13
N PRO A 134 0.67 -1.65 -5.47
CA PRO A 134 1.28 -1.30 -4.17
C PRO A 134 1.99 0.06 -4.06
N HIS A 135 2.40 0.65 -5.17
CA HIS A 135 2.98 1.99 -5.22
C HIS A 135 1.96 3.13 -4.99
N ARG A 136 0.66 2.82 -5.07
CA ARG A 136 -0.49 3.73 -4.90
C ARG A 136 -1.27 3.52 -3.60
N ASP A 137 -1.05 2.41 -2.91
CA ASP A 137 -1.72 2.10 -1.65
C ASP A 137 -1.53 3.17 -0.57
N ASP A 138 -2.38 3.17 0.45
CA ASP A 138 -2.25 4.07 1.59
C ASP A 138 -2.35 3.33 2.93
N PHE A 139 -1.95 4.02 3.99
CA PHE A 139 -2.09 3.61 5.36
C PHE A 139 -2.76 4.73 6.14
N GLN A 140 -3.77 4.42 6.93
CA GLN A 140 -4.54 5.42 7.68
C GLN A 140 -4.67 5.03 9.14
N LEU A 141 -4.93 6.03 9.97
CA LEU A 141 -5.17 5.89 11.40
C LEU A 141 -6.60 6.32 11.66
N SER A 142 -7.33 5.59 12.49
CA SER A 142 -8.63 6.01 12.99
C SER A 142 -8.69 5.93 14.50
N LEU A 143 -9.49 6.79 15.12
CA LEU A 143 -9.87 6.73 16.53
C LEU A 143 -11.40 6.61 16.58
N ASP A 144 -11.92 5.56 17.22
CA ASP A 144 -13.37 5.25 17.25
C ASP A 144 -14.04 5.33 15.86
N GLN A 145 -13.38 4.70 14.88
CA GLN A 145 -13.80 4.64 13.47
C GLN A 145 -13.77 5.98 12.72
N ARG A 146 -13.35 7.08 13.36
CA ARG A 146 -13.13 8.37 12.71
C ARG A 146 -11.71 8.43 12.16
N LEU A 147 -11.60 8.61 10.84
CA LEU A 147 -10.33 8.59 10.09
C LEU A 147 -9.55 9.92 10.15
N ASP A 148 -10.12 10.96 10.77
CA ASP A 148 -9.72 12.32 10.41
C ASP A 148 -8.43 12.81 11.10
N ARG A 149 -7.63 13.54 10.31
CA ARG A 149 -6.38 14.21 10.70
C ARG A 149 -6.58 15.31 11.74
N ASN A 150 -7.83 15.72 11.95
CA ASN A 150 -8.23 16.85 12.78
C ASN A 150 -8.68 16.46 14.20
N PHE A 151 -8.90 15.18 14.49
CA PHE A 151 -9.40 14.76 15.82
C PHE A 151 -8.31 14.55 16.86
N PHE A 152 -7.09 14.24 16.43
CA PHE A 152 -5.98 14.08 17.35
C PHE A 152 -5.43 15.45 17.74
N SER A 153 -5.38 15.73 19.04
CA SER A 153 -4.74 16.93 19.56
C SER A 153 -3.25 16.96 19.18
N GLN A 154 -2.61 18.14 19.21
CA GLN A 154 -1.17 18.25 18.93
C GLN A 154 -0.30 17.41 19.89
N GLY A 155 -0.81 17.12 21.09
CA GLY A 155 -0.16 16.23 22.07
C GLY A 155 -0.34 14.75 21.74
N GLU A 156 -1.51 14.33 21.27
CA GLU A 156 -1.79 12.93 20.89
C GLU A 156 -1.04 12.47 19.64
N PHE A 157 -0.65 13.39 18.77
CA PHE A 157 0.15 13.08 17.58
C PHE A 157 1.67 13.00 17.84
N ARG A 158 2.14 13.46 19.00
CA ARG A 158 3.57 13.45 19.36
C ARG A 158 3.96 12.15 20.04
#